data_AF-A0A4D6NXX1-F1
#
_entry.id   AF-A0A4D6NXX1-F1
#
_cell.length_a   1.000
_cell.length_b   1.000
_cell.length_c   1.000
_cell.angle_alpha   90.00
_cell.angle_beta   90.00
_cell.angle_gamma   90.00
#
_symmetry.space_group_name_H-M   'P 1'
#
loop_
_entity.id
_entity.type
_entity.pdbx_description
1 polymer ?
#
loop_
_entity_poly.entity_id
_entity_poly.type
_entity_poly.pdbx_seq_one_letter_code
_entity_poly.pdbx_strand_id
1 'polypeptide(L)' 'DARDTTTPASRAATLRKLLTSQRLSARSQRQLLQWMVDDRVAGPLIRSVLPAGWFIADKTGAGERGARG' A
#
# COMPACT_ATOMS: atom_id res chain seq x y z
N ASP A 1 -11.46 -6.79 -20.26
CA ASP A 1 -11.37 -5.32 -20.25
C ASP A 1 -10.16 -4.94 -19.42
N ALA A 2 -9.28 -4.08 -19.95
CA ALA A 2 -7.98 -3.74 -19.36
C ALA A 2 -8.03 -2.48 -18.47
N ARG A 3 -9.19 -1.85 -18.34
CA ARG A 3 -9.39 -0.66 -17.50
C ARG A 3 -9.16 -1.00 -16.02
N ASP A 4 -8.65 -0.03 -15.26
CA ASP A 4 -8.40 -0.11 -13.81
C ASP A 4 -7.45 -1.23 -13.37
N THR A 5 -6.54 -1.65 -14.26
CA THR A 5 -5.55 -2.69 -13.96
C THR A 5 -4.16 -2.13 -13.67
N THR A 6 -3.40 -2.90 -12.89
CA THR A 6 -1.96 -2.74 -12.74
C THR A 6 -1.32 -4.13 -12.71
N THR A 7 0.00 -4.21 -12.81
CA THR A 7 0.74 -5.45 -12.56
C THR A 7 1.46 -5.35 -11.22
N PRO A 8 1.73 -6.48 -10.53
CA PRO A 8 2.45 -6.45 -9.26
C PRO A 8 3.80 -5.71 -9.35
N ALA A 9 4.56 -5.95 -10.41
CA ALA A 9 5.84 -5.29 -10.64
C ALA A 9 5.69 -3.77 -10.84
N SER A 10 4.72 -3.34 -11.66
CA SER A 10 4.47 -1.91 -11.90
C SER A 10 4.00 -1.19 -10.63
N ARG A 11 3.13 -1.83 -9.83
CA ARG A 11 2.63 -1.26 -8.58
C ARG A 11 3.73 -1.12 -7.53
N ALA A 12 4.54 -2.16 -7.33
CA ALA A 12 5.67 -2.14 -6.40
C ALA A 12 6.70 -1.07 -6.79
N ALA A 13 7.06 -0.98 -8.07
CA ALA A 13 8.01 0.02 -8.56
C ALA A 13 7.49 1.46 -8.37
N THR A 14 6.18 1.67 -8.55
CA THR A 14 5.54 2.98 -8.37
C THR A 14 5.52 3.38 -6.90
N LEU A 15 5.11 2.49 -5.99
CA LEU A 15 5.11 2.76 -4.55
C LEU A 15 6.51 3.09 -4.03
N ARG A 16 7.54 2.33 -4.46
CA ARG A 16 8.94 2.63 -4.13
C ARG A 16 9.32 4.04 -4.58
N LYS A 17 9.00 4.42 -5.82
CA LYS A 17 9.30 5.77 -6.32
C LYS A 17 8.59 6.86 -5.51
N LEU A 18 7.32 6.68 -5.17
CA LEU A 18 6.57 7.67 -4.39
C LEU A 18 7.13 7.83 -2.98
N LEU A 19 7.53 6.74 -2.33
CA LEU A 19 7.94 6.76 -0.93
C LEU A 19 9.42 7.09 -0.71
N THR A 20 10.31 6.83 -1.69
CA THR A 20 11.76 6.93 -1.46
C THR A 20 12.55 7.76 -2.48
N SER A 21 11.95 8.20 -3.59
CA SER A 21 12.65 9.01 -4.60
C SER A 21 12.29 10.49 -4.51
N GLN A 22 13.05 11.39 -5.13
CA GLN A 22 12.81 12.84 -5.09
C GLN A 22 11.57 13.34 -5.87
N ARG A 23 10.62 12.44 -6.21
CA ARG A 23 9.38 12.80 -6.91
C ARG A 23 8.36 13.52 -6.03
N LEU A 24 8.44 13.31 -4.72
CA LEU A 24 7.64 13.98 -3.71
C LEU A 24 8.57 14.70 -2.73
N SER A 25 8.10 15.80 -2.14
CA SER A 25 8.81 16.42 -1.02
C SER A 25 8.93 15.43 0.15
N ALA A 26 9.97 15.56 0.96
CA ALA A 26 10.16 14.70 2.13
C ALA A 26 8.95 14.74 3.09
N ARG A 27 8.27 15.90 3.19
CA ARG A 27 7.02 16.04 3.96
C ARG A 27 5.89 15.22 3.35
N SER A 28 5.71 15.27 2.03
CA SER A 28 4.67 14.52 1.31
C SER A 28 4.90 13.01 1.39
N GLN A 29 6.16 12.55 1.32
CA GLN A 29 6.50 11.13 1.49
C GLN A 29 6.13 10.62 2.87
N ARG A 30 6.51 11.37 3.93
CA ARG A 30 6.14 11.02 5.31
C ARG A 30 4.63 11.02 5.51
N GLN A 31 3.92 11.98 4.91
CA GLN A 31 2.46 12.04 5.01
C GLN A 31 1.79 10.82 4.34
N LEU A 32 2.24 10.45 3.14
CA LEU A 32 1.73 9.27 2.44
C LEU A 32 2.00 7.99 3.24
N LEU A 33 3.22 7.84 3.76
CA LEU A 33 3.58 6.71 4.60
C LEU A 33 2.72 6.65 5.87
N GLN A 34 2.51 7.79 6.53
CA GLN A 34 1.70 7.87 7.76
C GLN A 34 0.25 7.44 7.49
N TRP A 35 -0.37 7.91 6.41
CA TRP A 35 -1.72 7.48 6.04
C TRP A 35 -1.82 5.97 5.80
N MET A 36 -0.77 5.35 5.24
CA MET A 36 -0.73 3.90 5.02
C MET A 36 -0.49 3.13 6.33
N VAL A 37 0.31 3.66 7.25
CA VAL A 37 0.47 3.09 8.60
C VAL A 37 -0.88 3.08 9.33
N ASP A 38 -1.61 4.19 9.24
CA ASP A 38 -2.89 4.40 9.91
C ASP A 38 -4.09 3.75 9.19
N ASP A 39 -3.90 2.85 8.21
CA ASP A 39 -5.01 2.11 7.57
C ASP A 39 -5.81 1.32 8.63
N ARG A 40 -7.12 1.54 8.67
CA ARG A 40 -8.05 0.97 9.64
C ARG A 40 -8.84 -0.23 9.12
N VAL A 41 -8.73 -0.57 7.84
CA VAL A 41 -9.56 -1.61 7.20
C VAL A 41 -8.76 -2.83 6.71
N ALA A 42 -7.45 -2.85 6.95
CA ALA A 42 -6.55 -3.93 6.53
C ALA A 42 -6.34 -5.05 7.57
N GLY A 43 -6.96 -4.93 8.75
CA GLY A 43 -6.74 -5.81 9.91
C GLY A 43 -6.77 -7.32 9.58
N PRO A 44 -7.78 -7.83 8.85
CA PRO A 44 -7.87 -9.26 8.53
C PRO A 44 -6.87 -9.79 7.48
N LEU A 45 -5.99 -8.95 6.92
CA LEU A 45 -5.01 -9.34 5.89
C LEU A 45 -3.62 -9.53 6.50
N ILE A 46 -2.57 -8.95 5.92
CA ILE A 46 -1.18 -9.09 6.40
C ILE A 46 -1.05 -8.69 7.87
N ARG A 47 -1.80 -7.67 8.31
CA ARG A 47 -1.81 -7.21 9.70
C ARG A 47 -2.22 -8.29 10.72
N SER A 48 -3.00 -9.30 10.31
CA SER A 48 -3.47 -10.37 11.20
C SER A 48 -2.38 -11.35 11.65
N VAL A 49 -1.27 -11.40 10.91
CA VAL A 49 -0.17 -12.35 11.14
C VAL A 49 1.16 -11.64 11.43
N LEU A 50 1.12 -10.33 11.65
CA LEU A 50 2.32 -9.53 11.84
C LEU A 50 2.89 -9.74 13.25
N PRO A 51 4.18 -10.11 13.40
CA PRO A 51 4.77 -10.24 14.73
C PRO A 51 4.83 -8.90 15.47
N ALA A 52 4.83 -8.95 16.79
CA ALA A 52 4.93 -7.75 17.61
C ALA A 52 6.20 -6.94 17.28
N GLY A 53 6.07 -5.60 17.23
CA GLY A 53 7.17 -4.67 16.94
C GLY A 53 7.50 -4.48 15.45
N TRP A 54 6.87 -5.23 14.55
CA TRP A 54 7.06 -5.03 13.11
C TRP A 54 6.35 -3.76 12.61
N PHE A 55 7.01 -3.05 11.71
CA PHE A 55 6.43 -1.92 11.00
C PHE A 55 5.59 -2.40 9.81
N ILE A 56 4.41 -1.80 9.61
CA ILE A 56 3.56 -2.03 8.44
C ILE A 56 2.92 -0.72 7.98
N ALA A 57 2.89 -0.53 6.66
CA ALA A 57 2.18 0.53 5.97
C ALA A 57 1.56 -0.08 4.71
N ASP A 58 0.24 -0.19 4.65
CA ASP A 58 -0.46 -0.92 3.60
C ASP A 58 -1.67 -0.16 3.08
N LYS A 59 -2.25 -0.68 1.99
CA LYS A 59 -3.57 -0.29 1.51
C LYS A 59 -4.19 -1.47 0.79
N THR A 60 -5.39 -1.83 1.23
CA THR A 60 -6.18 -2.94 0.68
C THR A 60 -7.12 -2.54 -0.44
N GLY A 61 -7.49 -3.52 -1.27
CA GLY A 61 -8.51 -3.44 -2.30
C GLY A 61 -9.36 -4.72 -2.36
N ALA A 62 -10.65 -4.55 -2.59
CA ALA A 62 -11.58 -5.65 -2.86
C ALA A 62 -12.46 -5.26 -4.06
N GLY A 63 -12.83 -6.24 -4.88
CA GLY A 63 -13.68 -6.02 -6.04
C GLY A 63 -14.50 -7.26 -6.40
N GLU A 64 -15.27 -7.11 -7.47
CA GLU A 64 -16.11 -8.18 -8.00
C GLU A 64 -15.30 -9.42 -8.41
N ARG A 65 -15.98 -10.57 -8.53
CA ARG A 65 -15.40 -11.85 -9.00
C ARG A 65 -14.22 -12.34 -8.15
N GLY A 66 -14.23 -12.03 -6.84
CA GLY A 66 -13.24 -12.53 -5.88
C GLY A 66 -11.91 -11.77 -5.87
N ALA A 67 -11.82 -10.60 -6.51
CA ALA A 67 -10.63 -9.77 -6.45
C ALA A 67 -10.39 -9.28 -5.01
N ARG A 68 -9.25 -9.65 -4.41
CA ARG A 68 -8.84 -9.24 -3.06
C ARG A 68 -7.32 -9.03 -3.01
N GLY A 69 -6.89 -7.96 -2.36
CA GLY A 69 -5.48 -7.62 -2.15
C GLY A 69 -5.27 -6.50 -1.13
#